data_AF-M7U923-F1
#
_entry.id   AF-M7U923-F1
#
_cell.length_a   1.000
_cell.length_b   1.000
_cell.length_c   1.000
_cell.angle_alpha   90.00
_cell.angle_beta   90.00
_cell.angle_gamma   90.00
#
_symmetry.space_group_name_H-M   'P 1'
#
loop_
_entity.id
_entity.type
_entity.pdbx_description
1 polymer ?
#
loop_
_entity_poly.entity_id
_entity_poly.type
_entity_poly.pdbx_seq_one_letter_code
_entity_poly.pdbx_strand_id
1 'polypeptide(L)'
;MNETAEESNMGVKQEAQLGDIVNFEGDSDTLNPQNWPMRKKVYTTALWALTTCWITFASAIYSAGTAEIAQEFHVSYEVANAGTSLLIFGFALGPMLWAPLCEVYGRKWPALAPYFISAAFAFGTATAKDIQTILITRFLAGVFGSSPISITGGSIVDIWNPRQRGTPMVCYGITIAAAPTLGPIIGGAFITSGCGWRWTEYLTGIVMMVQFVLDAFWLDESHAEVLLTRKASLLRRSTGNFSLHAKWEETSPTFKSLLSTYLVRPFQMLLDPICLLLTIYTSFVYAILYASLESFALEYGRFRGWGPVVSQLPFLSLLIGCLFAAAANIFNNIYYGKKLVANNFKPVPEARLPPMMVGGFAFSSGLFLFGYD
;
A
#
# COMPACT_ATOMS: atom_id res chain seq x y z
N MET A 1 37.70 36.69 -31.14
CA MET A 1 38.61 35.69 -30.50
C MET A 1 38.23 35.33 -29.06
N ASN A 2 37.22 35.97 -28.44
CA ASN A 2 36.83 35.64 -27.06
C ASN A 2 35.59 34.74 -26.92
N GLU A 3 34.69 34.66 -27.92
CA GLU A 3 33.48 33.81 -27.83
C GLU A 3 33.79 32.30 -27.92
N THR A 4 34.75 31.91 -28.75
CA THR A 4 35.17 30.50 -28.88
C THR A 4 35.91 29.96 -27.65
N ALA A 5 36.50 30.83 -26.82
CA ALA A 5 37.12 30.44 -25.55
C ALA A 5 36.09 30.32 -24.40
N GLU A 6 34.99 31.07 -24.46
CA GLU A 6 33.88 30.96 -23.49
C GLU A 6 32.98 29.75 -23.76
N GLU A 7 32.70 29.41 -25.03
CA GLU A 7 31.99 28.18 -25.38
C GLU A 7 32.82 26.92 -25.08
N SER A 8 34.15 26.98 -25.30
CA SER A 8 35.07 25.94 -24.88
C SER A 8 35.12 25.79 -23.36
N ASN A 9 35.08 26.89 -22.59
CA ASN A 9 35.07 26.83 -21.12
C ASN A 9 33.70 26.41 -20.55
N MET A 10 32.60 26.68 -21.24
CA MET A 10 31.27 26.13 -20.88
C MET A 10 31.18 24.63 -21.19
N GLY A 11 31.66 24.18 -22.35
CA GLY A 11 31.73 22.76 -22.69
C GLY A 11 32.64 21.97 -21.75
N VAL A 12 33.80 22.52 -21.39
CA VAL A 12 34.73 21.90 -20.43
C VAL A 12 34.19 21.95 -18.99
N LYS A 13 33.44 22.99 -18.58
CA LYS A 13 32.74 22.98 -17.27
C LYS A 13 31.58 21.98 -17.25
N GLN A 14 30.90 21.75 -18.37
CA GLN A 14 29.78 20.82 -18.47
C GLN A 14 30.26 19.36 -18.55
N GLU A 15 31.43 19.10 -19.16
CA GLU A 15 32.10 17.79 -19.13
C GLU A 15 32.82 17.51 -17.80
N ALA A 16 33.42 18.53 -17.16
CA ALA A 16 34.01 18.39 -15.82
C ALA A 16 32.95 18.17 -14.72
N GLN A 17 31.71 18.62 -14.92
CA GLN A 17 30.58 18.34 -14.01
C GLN A 17 30.02 16.92 -14.14
N LEU A 18 30.29 16.21 -15.24
CA LEU A 18 29.82 14.82 -15.41
C LEU A 18 30.72 13.79 -14.71
N GLY A 19 31.97 14.14 -14.40
CA GLY A 19 32.95 13.23 -13.77
C GLY A 19 32.72 12.97 -12.28
N ASP A 20 31.96 13.83 -11.61
CA ASP A 20 31.73 13.77 -10.17
C ASP A 20 30.37 13.16 -9.76
N ILE A 21 29.47 12.95 -10.73
CA ILE A 21 28.12 12.43 -10.46
C ILE A 21 28.11 10.91 -10.53
N VAL A 22 27.81 10.26 -9.40
CA VAL A 22 27.76 8.80 -9.29
C VAL A 22 26.45 8.27 -9.85
N ASN A 23 26.54 7.43 -10.88
CA ASN A 23 25.41 6.73 -11.53
C ASN A 23 25.56 5.20 -11.45
N PHE A 24 24.52 4.48 -11.86
CA PHE A 24 24.57 3.03 -12.03
C PHE A 24 25.48 2.64 -13.19
N GLU A 25 26.22 1.55 -13.04
CA GLU A 25 27.16 1.01 -14.03
C GLU A 25 26.43 0.12 -15.06
N GLY A 26 25.50 0.72 -15.80
CA GLY A 26 24.79 0.07 -16.91
C GLY A 26 23.86 -1.09 -16.52
N ASP A 27 23.49 -1.91 -17.52
CA ASP A 27 22.47 -2.96 -17.42
C ASP A 27 22.85 -4.15 -16.53
N SER A 28 24.12 -4.26 -16.13
CA SER A 28 24.65 -5.33 -15.27
C SER A 28 24.82 -4.92 -13.80
N ASP A 29 24.58 -3.65 -13.45
CA ASP A 29 24.76 -3.18 -12.07
C ASP A 29 23.69 -3.79 -11.15
N THR A 30 24.13 -4.66 -10.24
CA THR A 30 23.25 -5.32 -9.26
C THR A 30 22.71 -4.37 -8.18
N LEU A 31 23.28 -3.17 -8.07
CA LEU A 31 22.77 -2.11 -7.21
C LEU A 31 21.44 -1.57 -7.75
N ASN A 32 21.21 -1.63 -9.07
CA ASN A 32 19.95 -1.20 -9.66
C ASN A 32 18.85 -2.25 -9.40
N PRO A 33 17.75 -1.91 -8.70
CA PRO A 33 16.67 -2.85 -8.41
C PRO A 33 15.97 -3.40 -9.66
N GLN A 34 15.99 -2.64 -10.77
CA GLN A 34 15.47 -3.10 -12.05
C GLN A 34 16.31 -4.20 -12.70
N ASN A 35 17.57 -4.37 -12.27
CA ASN A 35 18.47 -5.42 -12.77
C ASN A 35 18.52 -6.65 -11.86
N TRP A 36 17.78 -6.66 -10.75
CA TRP A 36 17.76 -7.81 -9.85
C TRP A 36 17.29 -9.10 -10.53
N PRO A 37 17.82 -10.26 -10.12
CA PRO A 37 17.36 -11.55 -10.64
C PRO A 37 15.86 -11.73 -10.33
N MET A 38 15.14 -12.40 -11.23
CA MET A 38 13.67 -12.55 -11.14
C MET A 38 13.22 -13.09 -9.78
N ARG A 39 13.95 -14.05 -9.20
CA ARG A 39 13.67 -14.59 -7.86
C ARG A 39 13.67 -13.51 -6.79
N LYS A 40 14.64 -12.58 -6.88
CA LYS A 40 14.76 -11.44 -5.96
C LYS A 40 13.59 -10.48 -6.09
N LYS A 41 13.23 -10.12 -7.32
CA LYS A 41 12.07 -9.26 -7.59
C LYS A 41 10.78 -9.87 -7.04
N VAL A 42 10.57 -11.17 -7.26
CA VAL A 42 9.35 -11.87 -6.82
C VAL A 42 9.26 -11.93 -5.30
N TYR A 43 10.30 -12.36 -4.57
CA TYR A 43 10.21 -12.44 -3.12
C TYR A 43 10.08 -11.04 -2.48
N THR A 44 10.82 -10.03 -2.96
CA THR A 44 10.72 -8.66 -2.42
C THR A 44 9.32 -8.09 -2.65
N THR A 45 8.70 -8.37 -3.80
CA THR A 45 7.33 -7.96 -4.06
C THR A 45 6.32 -8.70 -3.18
N ALA A 46 6.55 -9.99 -2.95
CA ALA A 46 5.70 -10.79 -2.06
C ALA A 46 5.76 -10.29 -0.61
N LEU A 47 6.95 -9.92 -0.12
CA LEU A 47 7.12 -9.30 1.20
C LEU A 47 6.30 -8.01 1.30
N TRP A 48 6.49 -7.05 0.39
CA TRP A 48 5.71 -5.81 0.34
C TRP A 48 4.19 -6.04 0.28
N ALA A 49 3.76 -7.01 -0.52
CA ALA A 49 2.34 -7.37 -0.63
C ALA A 49 1.81 -7.93 0.70
N LEU A 50 2.57 -8.80 1.38
CA LEU A 50 2.21 -9.35 2.68
C LEU A 50 2.21 -8.29 3.79
N THR A 51 3.18 -7.37 3.83
CA THR A 51 3.19 -6.23 4.77
C THR A 51 1.88 -5.44 4.67
N THR A 52 1.45 -5.18 3.44
CA THR A 52 0.18 -4.50 3.15
C THR A 52 -1.03 -5.38 3.49
N CYS A 53 -0.97 -6.68 3.20
CA CYS A 53 -2.00 -7.67 3.53
C CYS A 53 -2.36 -7.64 5.01
N TRP A 54 -1.36 -7.73 5.88
CA TRP A 54 -1.62 -7.85 7.32
C TRP A 54 -2.22 -6.59 7.93
N ILE A 55 -1.87 -5.41 7.41
CA ILE A 55 -2.49 -4.17 7.88
C ILE A 55 -3.91 -3.97 7.33
N THR A 56 -4.20 -4.40 6.09
CA THR A 56 -5.59 -4.40 5.60
C THR A 56 -6.42 -5.52 6.23
N PHE A 57 -5.79 -6.59 6.70
CA PHE A 57 -6.43 -7.61 7.52
C PHE A 57 -6.81 -7.06 8.90
N ALA A 58 -5.91 -6.28 9.52
CA ALA A 58 -6.13 -5.58 10.79
C ALA A 58 -7.31 -4.60 10.78
N SER A 59 -7.74 -4.11 9.61
CA SER A 59 -8.91 -3.25 9.51
C SER A 59 -10.21 -4.03 9.62
N ALA A 60 -10.24 -5.26 9.10
CA ALA A 60 -11.46 -6.04 8.95
C ALA A 60 -11.66 -7.09 10.04
N ILE A 61 -10.61 -7.68 10.61
CA ILE A 61 -10.77 -8.71 11.66
C ILE A 61 -11.46 -8.17 12.92
N TYR A 62 -11.27 -6.87 13.23
CA TYR A 62 -11.92 -6.19 14.35
C TYR A 62 -13.44 -6.24 14.26
N SER A 63 -14.02 -6.17 13.05
CA SER A 63 -15.47 -6.06 12.87
C SER A 63 -16.23 -7.30 13.36
N ALA A 64 -15.58 -8.47 13.38
CA ALA A 64 -16.17 -9.68 13.93
C ALA A 64 -16.46 -9.54 15.44
N GLY A 65 -15.60 -8.81 16.17
CA GLY A 65 -15.66 -8.64 17.62
C GLY A 65 -16.51 -7.47 18.10
N THR A 66 -17.05 -6.64 17.20
CA THR A 66 -17.77 -5.39 17.54
C THR A 66 -18.89 -5.62 18.55
N ALA A 67 -19.66 -6.71 18.41
CA ALA A 67 -20.75 -7.03 19.33
C ALA A 67 -20.26 -7.36 20.75
N GLU A 68 -19.17 -8.12 20.89
CA GLU A 68 -18.58 -8.43 22.20
C GLU A 68 -18.00 -7.18 22.86
N ILE A 69 -17.33 -6.32 22.08
CA ILE A 69 -16.77 -5.05 22.56
C ILE A 69 -17.89 -4.13 23.09
N ALA A 70 -18.99 -4.02 22.35
CA ALA A 70 -20.14 -3.21 22.78
C ALA A 70 -20.73 -3.72 24.10
N GLN A 71 -20.84 -5.04 24.27
CA GLN A 71 -21.33 -5.66 25.50
C GLN A 71 -20.38 -5.47 26.67
N GLU A 72 -19.08 -5.68 26.46
CA GLU A 72 -18.07 -5.61 27.52
C GLU A 72 -17.89 -4.20 28.07
N PHE A 73 -17.88 -3.18 27.21
CA PHE A 73 -17.71 -1.79 27.62
C PHE A 73 -19.03 -1.05 27.88
N HIS A 74 -20.16 -1.75 27.78
CA HIS A 74 -21.50 -1.18 27.96
C HIS A 74 -21.76 0.07 27.09
N VAL A 75 -21.32 0.02 25.84
CA VAL A 75 -21.51 1.09 24.85
C VAL A 75 -22.45 0.65 23.74
N SER A 76 -22.94 1.61 22.94
CA SER A 76 -23.74 1.28 21.77
C SER A 76 -22.90 0.58 20.70
N TYR A 77 -23.55 -0.20 19.84
CA TYR A 77 -22.89 -0.90 18.74
C TYR A 77 -22.15 0.07 17.82
N GLU A 78 -22.72 1.25 17.58
CA GLU A 78 -22.16 2.31 16.74
C GLU A 78 -20.85 2.85 17.31
N VAL A 79 -20.77 3.02 18.64
CA VAL A 79 -19.55 3.47 19.32
C VAL A 79 -18.45 2.40 19.24
N ALA A 80 -18.79 1.12 19.42
CA ALA A 80 -17.83 0.04 19.23
C ALA A 80 -17.33 -0.05 17.78
N ASN A 81 -18.23 0.15 16.81
CA ASN A 81 -17.91 0.12 15.39
C ASN A 81 -17.04 1.30 14.95
N ALA A 82 -17.07 2.43 15.67
CA ALA A 82 -16.16 3.54 15.42
C ALA A 82 -14.67 3.13 15.47
N GLY A 83 -14.32 2.02 16.14
CA GLY A 83 -12.97 1.45 16.11
C GLY A 83 -12.53 0.95 14.72
N THR A 84 -13.46 0.41 13.93
CA THR A 84 -13.23 0.06 12.51
C THR A 84 -13.04 1.33 11.69
N SER A 85 -13.97 2.28 11.84
CA SER A 85 -13.98 3.52 11.06
C SER A 85 -12.76 4.39 11.33
N LEU A 86 -12.31 4.49 12.59
CA LEU A 86 -11.16 5.31 12.98
C LEU A 86 -9.85 4.76 12.43
N LEU A 87 -9.67 3.45 12.33
CA LEU A 87 -8.49 2.91 11.66
C LEU A 87 -8.49 3.25 10.17
N ILE A 88 -9.63 3.12 9.48
CA ILE A 88 -9.74 3.49 8.06
C ILE A 88 -9.53 4.99 7.86
N PHE A 89 -10.02 5.81 8.80
CA PHE A 89 -9.76 7.24 8.81
C PHE A 89 -8.25 7.52 8.99
N GLY A 90 -7.58 6.76 9.84
CA GLY A 90 -6.12 6.75 9.94
C GLY A 90 -5.43 6.38 8.61
N PHE A 91 -5.95 5.39 7.87
CA PHE A 91 -5.46 5.03 6.54
C PHE A 91 -5.56 6.16 5.52
N ALA A 92 -6.57 7.03 5.63
CA ALA A 92 -6.69 8.18 4.76
C ALA A 92 -5.67 9.28 5.08
N LEU A 93 -5.36 9.50 6.36
CA LEU A 93 -4.46 10.57 6.79
C LEU A 93 -2.98 10.18 6.71
N GLY A 94 -2.62 8.94 7.03
CA GLY A 94 -1.22 8.54 7.11
C GLY A 94 -0.41 8.69 5.81
N PRO A 95 -0.93 8.38 4.61
CA PRO A 95 -0.18 8.55 3.35
C PRO A 95 0.29 9.99 3.10
N MET A 96 -0.41 10.99 3.66
CA MET A 96 -0.01 12.40 3.56
C MET A 96 1.35 12.66 4.22
N LEU A 97 1.72 11.85 5.22
CA LEU A 97 3.01 11.92 5.90
C LEU A 97 4.02 10.92 5.31
N TRP A 98 3.60 9.67 5.06
CA TRP A 98 4.53 8.59 4.69
C TRP A 98 4.97 8.63 3.24
N ALA A 99 4.10 9.07 2.31
CA ALA A 99 4.45 9.18 0.90
C ALA A 99 5.65 10.14 0.65
N PRO A 100 5.68 11.39 1.18
CA PRO A 100 6.86 12.23 1.00
C PRO A 100 8.10 11.68 1.70
N LEU A 101 7.94 11.10 2.90
CA LEU A 101 9.07 10.57 3.66
C LEU A 101 9.80 9.45 2.93
N CYS A 102 9.07 8.60 2.20
CA CYS A 102 9.68 7.49 1.48
C CYS A 102 10.48 7.89 0.23
N GLU A 103 10.18 9.05 -0.36
CA GLU A 103 10.96 9.59 -1.48
C GLU A 103 12.29 10.22 -1.00
N VAL A 104 12.39 10.58 0.27
CA VAL A 104 13.58 11.22 0.83
C VAL A 104 14.50 10.20 1.50
N TYR A 105 13.91 9.34 2.33
CA TYR A 105 14.64 8.43 3.19
C TYR A 105 14.68 6.99 2.64
N GLY A 106 14.07 6.76 1.47
CA GLY A 106 13.96 5.46 0.81
C GLY A 106 12.67 4.73 1.14
N ARG A 107 12.45 3.57 0.52
CA ARG A 107 11.20 2.82 0.71
C ARG A 107 11.20 2.03 2.02
N LYS A 108 12.32 1.39 2.40
CA LYS A 108 12.33 0.35 3.46
C LYS A 108 11.97 0.89 4.84
N TRP A 109 12.78 1.79 5.39
CA TRP A 109 12.64 2.23 6.78
C TRP A 109 11.40 3.12 7.02
N PRO A 110 11.04 4.04 6.11
CA PRO A 110 9.78 4.78 6.21
C PRO A 110 8.54 3.89 6.17
N ALA A 111 8.60 2.67 5.62
CA ALA A 111 7.55 1.68 5.75
C ALA A 111 7.60 0.91 7.08
N LEU A 112 8.77 0.37 7.44
CA LEU A 112 8.91 -0.57 8.54
C LEU A 112 8.78 0.06 9.93
N ALA A 113 9.30 1.27 10.14
CA ALA A 113 9.21 1.90 11.45
C ALA A 113 7.76 2.25 11.84
N PRO A 114 6.94 2.88 10.97
CA PRO A 114 5.51 3.05 11.23
C PRO A 114 4.77 1.72 11.35
N TYR A 115 5.10 0.74 10.50
CA TYR A 115 4.45 -0.57 10.57
C TYR A 115 4.65 -1.28 11.92
N PHE A 116 5.86 -1.20 12.50
CA PHE A 116 6.13 -1.68 13.86
C PHE A 116 5.31 -0.93 14.92
N ILE A 117 5.22 0.39 14.81
CA ILE A 117 4.39 1.21 15.72
C ILE A 117 2.91 0.81 15.61
N SER A 118 2.42 0.56 14.40
CA SER A 118 1.05 0.08 14.17
C SER A 118 0.81 -1.29 14.82
N ALA A 119 1.76 -2.23 14.71
CA ALA A 119 1.68 -3.52 15.38
C ALA A 119 1.66 -3.37 16.92
N ALA A 120 2.45 -2.45 17.48
CA ALA A 120 2.41 -2.13 18.91
C ALA A 120 1.04 -1.59 19.35
N PHE A 121 0.41 -0.73 18.53
CA PHE A 121 -0.95 -0.25 18.80
C PHE A 121 -2.02 -1.34 18.67
N ALA A 122 -1.82 -2.37 17.84
CA ALA A 122 -2.70 -3.53 17.83
C ALA A 122 -2.68 -4.26 19.19
N PHE A 123 -1.50 -4.47 19.78
CA PHE A 123 -1.39 -5.01 21.16
C PHE A 123 -1.99 -4.06 22.21
N GLY A 124 -1.84 -2.75 22.03
CA GLY A 124 -2.50 -1.74 22.87
C GLY A 124 -4.02 -1.85 22.82
N THR A 125 -4.58 -2.12 21.64
CA THR A 125 -6.02 -2.35 21.45
C THR A 125 -6.48 -3.63 22.15
N ALA A 126 -5.71 -4.72 22.02
CA ALA A 126 -5.99 -6.01 22.67
C ALA A 126 -6.00 -5.92 24.22
N THR A 127 -5.17 -5.04 24.79
CA THR A 127 -5.00 -4.88 26.25
C THR A 127 -5.83 -3.74 26.83
N ALA A 128 -6.65 -3.08 26.02
CA ALA A 128 -7.45 -1.93 26.43
C ALA A 128 -8.47 -2.28 27.53
N LYS A 129 -8.64 -1.35 28.47
CA LYS A 129 -9.56 -1.43 29.62
C LYS A 129 -10.74 -0.47 29.52
N ASP A 130 -10.77 0.34 28.47
CA ASP A 130 -11.81 1.31 28.19
C ASP A 130 -11.93 1.51 26.67
N ILE A 131 -13.12 1.92 26.26
CA ILE A 131 -13.44 2.14 24.84
C ILE A 131 -12.60 3.28 24.23
N GLN A 132 -12.24 4.30 25.01
CA GLN A 132 -11.46 5.45 24.52
C GLN A 132 -10.08 5.00 24.06
N THR A 133 -9.43 4.15 24.86
CA THR A 133 -8.15 3.53 24.53
C THR A 133 -8.27 2.74 23.23
N ILE A 134 -9.30 1.91 23.06
CA ILE A 134 -9.56 1.19 21.80
C ILE A 134 -9.62 2.19 20.64
N LEU A 135 -10.48 3.21 20.72
CA LEU A 135 -10.66 4.17 19.62
C LEU A 135 -9.36 4.92 19.26
N ILE A 136 -8.59 5.34 20.27
CA ILE A 136 -7.31 6.05 20.07
C ILE A 136 -6.25 5.12 19.48
N THR A 137 -6.06 3.92 20.04
CA THR A 137 -5.06 2.96 19.54
C THR A 137 -5.41 2.51 18.12
N ARG A 138 -6.70 2.31 17.81
CA ARG A 138 -7.19 2.01 16.46
C ARG A 138 -6.86 3.11 15.46
N PHE A 139 -7.16 4.37 15.81
CA PHE A 139 -6.83 5.51 14.96
C PHE A 139 -5.32 5.58 14.66
N LEU A 140 -4.50 5.50 15.71
CA LEU A 140 -3.04 5.56 15.56
C LEU A 140 -2.49 4.34 14.79
N ALA A 141 -3.00 3.14 15.05
CA ALA A 141 -2.62 1.95 14.29
C ALA A 141 -2.93 2.14 12.80
N GLY A 142 -4.05 2.78 12.46
CA GLY A 142 -4.37 3.19 11.10
C GLY A 142 -3.36 4.17 10.52
N VAL A 143 -3.11 5.30 11.20
CA VAL A 143 -2.17 6.34 10.72
C VAL A 143 -0.80 5.75 10.43
N PHE A 144 -0.22 4.96 11.34
CA PHE A 144 1.10 4.38 11.15
C PHE A 144 1.09 3.18 10.18
N GLY A 145 0.02 2.38 10.21
CA GLY A 145 -0.12 1.18 9.38
C GLY A 145 -0.36 1.50 7.90
N SER A 146 -0.85 2.69 7.57
CA SER A 146 -1.05 3.11 6.18
C SER A 146 0.27 3.29 5.41
N SER A 147 1.41 3.34 6.09
CA SER A 147 2.72 3.56 5.48
C SER A 147 3.02 2.55 4.36
N PRO A 148 3.06 1.22 4.61
CA PRO A 148 3.24 0.22 3.55
C PRO A 148 2.19 0.28 2.44
N ILE A 149 0.94 0.67 2.73
CA ILE A 149 -0.12 0.81 1.71
C ILE A 149 0.30 1.85 0.66
N SER A 150 0.84 2.99 1.12
CA SER A 150 1.28 4.09 0.26
C SER A 150 2.61 3.84 -0.44
N ILE A 151 3.53 3.10 0.21
CA ILE A 151 4.91 2.92 -0.26
C ILE A 151 5.04 1.74 -1.24
N THR A 152 4.28 0.65 -1.03
CA THR A 152 4.40 -0.59 -1.81
C THR A 152 4.23 -0.35 -3.32
N GLY A 153 3.27 0.49 -3.71
CA GLY A 153 3.05 0.83 -5.10
C GLY A 153 4.30 1.45 -5.75
N GLY A 154 4.95 2.38 -5.04
CA GLY A 154 6.23 2.99 -5.40
C GLY A 154 7.35 1.96 -5.53
N SER A 155 7.50 1.10 -4.51
CA SER A 155 8.52 0.04 -4.50
C SER A 155 8.38 -0.93 -5.68
N ILE A 156 7.15 -1.29 -6.08
CA ILE A 156 6.93 -2.15 -7.27
C ILE A 156 7.38 -1.43 -8.55
N VAL A 157 7.21 -0.11 -8.65
CA VAL A 157 7.71 0.69 -9.79
C VAL A 157 9.23 0.64 -9.85
N ASP A 158 9.86 0.79 -8.70
CA ASP A 158 11.32 0.85 -8.58
C ASP A 158 11.96 -0.51 -8.95
N ILE A 159 11.27 -1.63 -8.68
CA ILE A 159 11.77 -3.00 -8.92
C ILE A 159 11.46 -3.52 -10.34
N TRP A 160 10.29 -3.19 -10.90
CA TRP A 160 9.79 -3.82 -12.12
C TRP A 160 9.75 -2.89 -13.32
N ASN A 161 10.32 -3.37 -14.43
CA ASN A 161 10.26 -2.69 -15.72
C ASN A 161 8.81 -2.44 -16.18
N PRO A 162 8.52 -1.34 -16.89
CA PRO A 162 7.16 -0.96 -17.31
C PRO A 162 6.39 -2.05 -18.05
N ARG A 163 7.07 -2.90 -18.83
CA ARG A 163 6.46 -4.02 -19.56
C ARG A 163 5.99 -5.16 -18.64
N GLN A 164 6.69 -5.39 -17.53
CA GLN A 164 6.45 -6.52 -16.63
C GLN A 164 5.66 -6.12 -15.38
N ARG A 165 5.64 -4.83 -15.00
CA ARG A 165 5.02 -4.35 -13.75
C ARG A 165 3.52 -4.57 -13.65
N GLY A 166 2.83 -4.85 -14.77
CA GLY A 166 1.38 -5.08 -14.78
C GLY A 166 0.97 -6.26 -13.91
N THR A 167 1.64 -7.41 -14.05
CA THR A 167 1.29 -8.63 -13.30
C THR A 167 1.55 -8.48 -11.79
N PRO A 168 2.73 -8.02 -11.33
CA PRO A 168 2.99 -7.76 -9.91
C PRO A 168 1.98 -6.79 -9.27
N MET A 169 1.57 -5.73 -9.99
CA MET A 169 0.55 -4.79 -9.51
C MET A 169 -0.81 -5.45 -9.32
N VAL A 170 -1.20 -6.37 -10.22
CA VAL A 170 -2.46 -7.13 -10.08
C VAL A 170 -2.38 -8.08 -8.90
N CYS A 171 -1.28 -8.82 -8.73
CA CYS A 171 -1.08 -9.71 -7.57
C CYS A 171 -1.11 -8.95 -6.24
N TYR A 172 -0.51 -7.76 -6.20
CA TYR A 172 -0.61 -6.85 -5.07
C TYR A 172 -2.06 -6.43 -4.79
N GLY A 173 -2.82 -6.05 -5.83
CA GLY A 173 -4.24 -5.72 -5.71
C GLY A 173 -5.10 -6.86 -5.16
N ILE A 174 -4.85 -8.11 -5.58
CA ILE A 174 -5.53 -9.30 -5.01
C ILE A 174 -5.25 -9.39 -3.52
N THR A 175 -4.01 -9.19 -3.11
CA THR A 175 -3.59 -9.33 -1.72
C THR A 175 -4.30 -8.29 -0.83
N ILE A 176 -4.39 -7.04 -1.29
CA ILE A 176 -5.15 -5.98 -0.61
C ILE A 176 -6.63 -6.34 -0.48
N ALA A 177 -7.25 -6.89 -1.52
CA ALA A 177 -8.67 -7.23 -1.52
C ALA A 177 -8.98 -8.50 -0.72
N ALA A 178 -8.08 -9.49 -0.74
CA ALA A 178 -8.26 -10.76 -0.05
C ALA A 178 -8.18 -10.61 1.48
N ALA A 179 -7.32 -9.73 2.00
CA ALA A 179 -7.15 -9.56 3.43
C ALA A 179 -8.45 -9.15 4.16
N PRO A 180 -9.18 -8.10 3.72
CA PRO A 180 -10.47 -7.73 4.32
C PRO A 180 -11.54 -8.81 4.20
N THR A 181 -11.49 -9.67 3.17
CA THR A 181 -12.46 -10.78 3.04
C THR A 181 -12.19 -11.92 4.02
N LEU A 182 -10.92 -12.18 4.33
CA LEU A 182 -10.53 -13.24 5.27
C LEU A 182 -10.58 -12.79 6.73
N GLY A 183 -10.45 -11.48 6.98
CA GLY A 183 -10.50 -10.87 8.32
C GLY A 183 -11.69 -11.33 9.15
N PRO A 184 -12.94 -11.02 8.76
CA PRO A 184 -14.13 -11.36 9.53
C PRO A 184 -14.33 -12.87 9.71
N ILE A 185 -13.93 -13.68 8.73
CA ILE A 185 -14.03 -15.15 8.80
C ILE A 185 -13.12 -15.69 9.91
N ILE A 186 -11.85 -15.25 9.92
CA ILE A 186 -10.88 -15.64 10.95
C ILE A 186 -11.30 -15.07 12.30
N GLY A 187 -11.72 -13.80 12.36
CA GLY A 187 -12.19 -13.16 13.59
C GLY A 187 -13.40 -13.88 14.21
N GLY A 188 -14.38 -14.25 13.39
CA GLY A 188 -15.55 -15.04 13.81
C GLY A 188 -15.19 -16.42 14.36
N ALA A 189 -14.12 -17.05 13.85
CA ALA A 189 -13.63 -18.33 14.35
C ALA A 189 -13.03 -18.19 15.76
N PHE A 190 -12.24 -17.14 16.02
CA PHE A 190 -11.69 -16.86 17.36
C PHE A 190 -12.79 -16.58 18.39
N ILE A 191 -13.80 -15.82 18.00
CA ILE A 191 -14.97 -15.53 18.83
C ILE A 191 -15.72 -16.82 19.18
N THR A 192 -16.01 -17.65 18.18
CA THR A 192 -16.74 -18.91 18.38
C THR A 192 -15.96 -19.91 19.24
N SER A 193 -14.62 -19.89 19.16
CA SER A 193 -13.75 -20.77 19.96
C SER A 193 -13.66 -20.38 21.44
N GLY A 194 -14.27 -19.27 21.86
CA GLY A 194 -14.24 -18.79 23.25
C GLY A 194 -12.98 -18.02 23.64
N CYS A 195 -12.09 -17.72 22.68
CA CYS A 195 -10.94 -16.85 22.91
C CYS A 195 -11.34 -15.37 23.06
N GLY A 196 -12.50 -14.97 22.51
CA GLY A 196 -13.04 -13.61 22.57
C GLY A 196 -12.33 -12.61 21.65
N TRP A 197 -12.88 -11.40 21.55
CA TRP A 197 -12.41 -10.36 20.63
C TRP A 197 -10.97 -9.92 20.85
N ARG A 198 -10.43 -9.97 22.08
CA ARG A 198 -9.04 -9.54 22.33
C ARG A 198 -8.02 -10.35 21.54
N TRP A 199 -8.29 -11.63 21.31
CA TRP A 199 -7.41 -12.50 20.54
C TRP A 199 -7.34 -12.15 19.06
N THR A 200 -8.35 -11.49 18.49
CA THR A 200 -8.28 -11.01 17.11
C THR A 200 -7.23 -9.90 16.97
N GLU A 201 -7.13 -9.01 17.97
CA GLU A 201 -6.12 -7.96 18.03
C GLU A 201 -4.73 -8.50 18.39
N TYR A 202 -4.64 -9.49 19.31
CA TYR A 202 -3.36 -10.18 19.57
C TYR A 202 -2.84 -10.88 18.32
N LEU A 203 -3.69 -11.61 17.60
CA LEU A 203 -3.30 -12.26 16.34
C LEU A 203 -2.76 -11.24 15.35
N THR A 204 -3.47 -10.13 15.18
CA THR A 204 -3.08 -9.04 14.30
C THR A 204 -1.69 -8.49 14.65
N GLY A 205 -1.47 -8.17 15.93
CA GLY A 205 -0.16 -7.74 16.40
C GLY A 205 0.94 -8.77 16.16
N ILE A 206 0.66 -10.06 16.40
CA ILE A 206 1.63 -11.15 16.20
C ILE A 206 2.01 -11.29 14.72
N VAL A 207 1.03 -11.37 13.81
CA VAL A 207 1.33 -11.55 12.38
C VAL A 207 2.04 -10.35 11.79
N MET A 208 1.69 -9.13 12.21
CA MET A 208 2.38 -7.92 11.81
C MET A 208 3.81 -7.88 12.36
N MET A 209 4.04 -8.29 13.60
CA MET A 209 5.39 -8.38 14.17
C MET A 209 6.26 -9.42 13.47
N VAL A 210 5.70 -10.59 13.15
CA VAL A 210 6.40 -11.62 12.37
C VAL A 210 6.77 -11.07 11.00
N GLN A 211 5.84 -10.41 10.31
CA GLN A 211 6.12 -9.79 9.02
C GLN A 211 7.18 -8.67 9.13
N PHE A 212 7.12 -7.84 10.16
CA PHE A 212 8.15 -6.82 10.41
C PHE A 212 9.54 -7.43 10.56
N VAL A 213 9.67 -8.53 11.30
CA VAL A 213 10.94 -9.26 11.45
C VAL A 213 11.42 -9.79 10.09
N LEU A 214 10.52 -10.41 9.31
CA LEU A 214 10.85 -10.88 7.96
C LEU A 214 11.33 -9.74 7.07
N ASP A 215 10.64 -8.61 7.08
CA ASP A 215 11.01 -7.46 6.24
C ASP A 215 12.28 -6.77 6.74
N ALA A 216 12.52 -6.71 8.04
CA ALA A 216 13.74 -6.14 8.61
C ALA A 216 14.98 -6.87 8.10
N PHE A 217 14.94 -8.21 8.03
CA PHE A 217 16.07 -9.04 7.60
C PHE A 217 16.16 -9.26 6.08
N TRP A 218 15.03 -9.48 5.39
CA TRP A 218 15.03 -9.89 3.98
C TRP A 218 14.60 -8.80 2.99
N LEU A 219 13.94 -7.73 3.42
CA LEU A 219 13.53 -6.66 2.52
C LEU A 219 14.73 -5.77 2.20
N ASP A 220 15.05 -5.63 0.92
CA ASP A 220 16.11 -4.73 0.46
C ASP A 220 15.54 -3.37 0.05
N GLU A 221 16.37 -2.33 0.17
CA GLU A 221 16.03 -1.00 -0.31
C GLU A 221 15.92 -1.00 -1.84
N SER A 222 14.81 -0.48 -2.37
CA SER A 222 14.55 -0.39 -3.82
C SER A 222 14.65 1.03 -4.35
N HIS A 223 14.78 2.05 -3.50
CA HIS A 223 14.82 3.42 -3.98
C HIS A 223 16.18 3.77 -4.63
N ALA A 224 16.16 4.01 -5.95
CA ALA A 224 17.36 4.24 -6.75
C ALA A 224 18.23 5.39 -6.23
N GLU A 225 17.64 6.52 -5.87
CA GLU A 225 18.37 7.73 -5.47
C GLU A 225 19.09 7.54 -4.13
N VAL A 226 18.46 6.84 -3.18
CA VAL A 226 19.07 6.49 -1.90
C VAL A 226 20.20 5.48 -2.07
N LEU A 227 20.05 4.52 -2.99
CA LEU A 227 21.11 3.56 -3.31
C LEU A 227 22.33 4.26 -3.92
N LEU A 228 22.13 5.20 -4.84
CA LEU A 228 23.20 6.00 -5.43
C LEU A 228 23.88 6.92 -4.41
N THR A 229 23.11 7.51 -3.50
CA THR A 229 23.63 8.32 -2.39
C THR A 229 24.54 7.49 -1.47
N ARG A 230 24.13 6.25 -1.17
CA ARG A 230 24.98 5.29 -0.41
C ARG A 230 26.25 4.92 -1.19
N LYS A 231 26.14 4.65 -2.50
CA LYS A 231 27.28 4.36 -3.38
C LYS A 231 28.26 5.53 -3.40
N ALA A 232 27.79 6.75 -3.57
CA ALA A 232 28.60 7.96 -3.57
C ALA A 232 29.33 8.16 -2.24
N SER A 233 28.65 7.97 -1.11
CA SER A 233 29.28 8.05 0.22
C SER A 233 30.40 7.02 0.41
N LEU A 234 30.22 5.79 -0.08
CA LEU A 234 31.26 4.75 -0.03
C LEU A 234 32.45 5.12 -0.93
N LEU A 235 32.19 5.62 -2.14
CA LEU A 235 33.25 6.04 -3.06
C LEU A 235 34.05 7.23 -2.54
N ARG A 236 33.41 8.22 -1.88
CA ARG A 236 34.12 9.32 -1.20
C ARG A 236 35.12 8.79 -0.17
N ARG A 237 34.70 7.79 0.61
CA ARG A 237 35.53 7.20 1.67
C ARG A 237 36.67 6.34 1.13
N SER A 238 36.46 5.60 0.04
CA SER A 238 37.47 4.71 -0.52
C SER A 238 38.49 5.42 -1.41
N THR A 239 38.06 6.44 -2.17
CA THR A 239 38.93 7.18 -3.10
C THR A 239 39.56 8.42 -2.47
N GLY A 240 39.02 8.90 -1.35
CA GLY A 240 39.39 10.20 -0.77
C GLY A 240 38.90 11.40 -1.58
N ASN A 241 38.16 11.17 -2.68
CA ASN A 241 37.62 12.23 -3.49
C ASN A 241 36.23 12.67 -2.97
N PHE A 242 36.19 13.83 -2.32
CA PHE A 242 34.98 14.43 -1.76
C PHE A 242 34.08 15.12 -2.80
N SER A 243 34.55 15.27 -4.05
CA SER A 243 33.72 15.84 -5.12
C SER A 243 32.66 14.86 -5.61
N LEU A 244 32.84 13.55 -5.41
CA LEU A 244 31.89 12.52 -5.85
C LEU A 244 30.56 12.62 -5.09
N HIS A 245 29.45 12.85 -5.79
CA HIS A 245 28.13 12.90 -5.15
C HIS A 245 27.01 12.35 -6.05
N ALA A 246 25.88 11.98 -5.46
CA ALA A 246 24.70 11.59 -6.22
C ALA A 246 23.93 12.85 -6.65
N LYS A 247 23.32 12.83 -7.84
CA LYS A 247 22.52 13.95 -8.37
C LYS A 247 21.39 14.41 -7.41
N TRP A 248 20.84 13.47 -6.63
CA TRP A 248 19.83 13.77 -5.63
C TRP A 248 20.35 14.69 -4.51
N GLU A 249 21.64 14.61 -4.17
CA GLU A 249 22.24 15.46 -3.13
C GLU A 249 22.31 16.94 -3.56
N GLU A 250 22.51 17.22 -4.86
CA GLU A 250 22.50 18.59 -5.40
C GLU A 250 21.12 19.26 -5.28
N THR A 251 20.07 18.44 -5.37
CA THR A 251 18.69 18.93 -5.45
C THR A 251 17.96 18.85 -4.11
N SER A 252 18.64 18.39 -3.05
CA SER A 252 18.12 18.07 -1.71
C SER A 252 16.94 18.98 -1.34
N PRO A 253 15.69 18.55 -1.60
CA PRO A 253 14.58 19.43 -1.36
C PRO A 253 14.38 19.51 0.15
N THR A 254 14.25 20.72 0.69
CA THR A 254 13.98 20.94 2.11
C THR A 254 12.75 20.15 2.53
N PHE A 255 12.73 19.51 3.70
CA PHE A 255 11.56 18.76 4.20
C PHE A 255 10.24 19.54 4.07
N LYS A 256 10.29 20.87 4.26
CA LYS A 256 9.16 21.77 4.07
C LYS A 256 8.72 21.90 2.59
N SER A 257 9.65 21.94 1.63
CA SER A 257 9.31 21.98 0.20
C SER A 257 8.78 20.63 -0.28
N LEU A 258 9.32 19.51 0.22
CA LEU A 258 8.77 18.17 -0.01
C LEU A 258 7.36 18.05 0.54
N LEU A 259 7.15 18.38 1.81
CA LEU A 259 5.84 18.29 2.43
C LEU A 259 4.84 19.20 1.73
N SER A 260 5.21 20.43 1.37
CA SER A 260 4.35 21.31 0.58
C SER A 260 4.07 20.73 -0.81
N THR A 261 5.06 20.16 -1.48
CA THR A 261 4.92 19.58 -2.82
C THR A 261 4.02 18.33 -2.79
N TYR A 262 4.22 17.43 -1.84
CA TYR A 262 3.49 16.18 -1.73
C TYR A 262 2.15 16.29 -0.99
N LEU A 263 1.91 17.36 -0.22
CA LEU A 263 0.57 17.68 0.29
C LEU A 263 -0.26 18.43 -0.75
N VAL A 264 0.32 19.37 -1.49
CA VAL A 264 -0.44 20.20 -2.44
C VAL A 264 -0.69 19.47 -3.76
N ARG A 265 0.28 18.68 -4.27
CA ARG A 265 0.12 17.97 -5.55
C ARG A 265 -1.07 17.02 -5.60
N PRO A 266 -1.36 16.17 -4.58
CA PRO A 266 -2.55 15.32 -4.61
C PRO A 266 -3.85 16.12 -4.74
N PHE A 267 -3.99 17.25 -4.04
CA PHE A 267 -5.16 18.13 -4.17
C PHE A 267 -5.22 18.83 -5.53
N GLN A 268 -4.08 19.21 -6.10
CA GLN A 268 -4.02 19.74 -7.47
C GLN A 268 -4.41 18.68 -8.50
N MET A 269 -3.89 17.45 -8.38
CA MET A 269 -4.27 16.33 -9.23
C MET A 269 -5.75 15.98 -9.09
N LEU A 270 -6.35 16.17 -7.91
CA LEU A 270 -7.78 15.99 -7.69
C LEU A 270 -8.63 17.00 -8.46
N LEU A 271 -8.09 18.18 -8.80
CA LEU A 271 -8.79 19.17 -9.63
C LEU A 271 -8.86 18.73 -11.11
N ASP A 272 -8.00 17.79 -11.55
CA ASP A 272 -8.11 17.21 -12.88
C ASP A 272 -9.36 16.31 -12.97
N PRO A 273 -10.27 16.53 -13.94
CA PRO A 273 -11.57 15.84 -13.98
C PRO A 273 -11.47 14.31 -14.00
N ILE A 274 -10.47 13.76 -14.70
CA ILE A 274 -10.27 12.31 -14.80
C ILE A 274 -9.88 11.73 -13.44
N CYS A 275 -8.95 12.38 -12.75
CA CYS A 275 -8.50 11.97 -11.42
C CYS A 275 -9.62 12.09 -10.39
N LEU A 276 -10.42 13.17 -10.44
CA LEU A 276 -11.60 13.34 -9.59
C LEU A 276 -12.59 12.19 -9.76
N LEU A 277 -12.98 11.90 -11.00
CA LEU A 277 -13.97 10.85 -11.30
C LEU A 277 -13.47 9.46 -10.89
N LEU A 278 -12.19 9.14 -11.14
CA LEU A 278 -11.59 7.88 -10.70
C LEU A 278 -11.49 7.79 -9.18
N THR A 279 -11.18 8.90 -8.50
CA THR A 279 -11.10 8.94 -7.03
C THR A 279 -12.48 8.77 -6.39
N ILE A 280 -13.51 9.42 -6.93
CA ILE A 280 -14.91 9.25 -6.48
C ILE A 280 -15.36 7.81 -6.70
N TYR A 281 -15.09 7.23 -7.87
CA TYR A 281 -15.47 5.86 -8.17
C TYR A 281 -14.77 4.85 -7.25
N THR A 282 -13.45 4.98 -7.08
CA THR A 282 -12.68 4.07 -6.21
C THR A 282 -13.04 4.22 -4.74
N SER A 283 -13.30 5.45 -4.25
CA SER A 283 -13.75 5.67 -2.88
C SER A 283 -15.15 5.12 -2.65
N PHE A 284 -16.06 5.23 -3.62
CA PHE A 284 -17.40 4.65 -3.58
C PHE A 284 -17.36 3.11 -3.49
N VAL A 285 -16.56 2.47 -4.37
CA VAL A 285 -16.37 1.01 -4.34
C VAL A 285 -15.75 0.56 -3.00
N TYR A 286 -14.76 1.30 -2.50
CA TYR A 286 -14.12 0.99 -1.21
C TYR A 286 -15.07 1.19 -0.02
N ALA A 287 -15.91 2.22 -0.04
CA ALA A 287 -16.94 2.44 0.99
C ALA A 287 -17.95 1.29 1.03
N ILE A 288 -18.40 0.81 -0.13
CA ILE A 288 -19.31 -0.35 -0.22
C ILE A 288 -18.64 -1.62 0.28
N LEU A 289 -17.35 -1.84 -0.05
CA LEU A 289 -16.59 -2.97 0.47
C LEU A 289 -16.62 -3.00 2.01
N TYR A 290 -16.35 -1.87 2.67
CA TYR A 290 -16.41 -1.82 4.13
C TYR A 290 -17.83 -1.87 4.69
N ALA A 291 -18.81 -1.25 4.02
CA ALA A 291 -20.21 -1.39 4.42
C ALA A 291 -20.67 -2.85 4.37
N SER A 292 -20.23 -3.61 3.36
CA SER A 292 -20.56 -5.03 3.22
C SER A 292 -20.01 -5.89 4.37
N LEU A 293 -18.85 -5.52 4.95
CA LEU A 293 -18.29 -6.19 6.14
C LEU A 293 -19.31 -6.25 7.28
N GLU A 294 -20.09 -5.20 7.46
CA GLU A 294 -21.13 -5.11 8.48
C GLU A 294 -22.48 -5.65 8.00
N SER A 295 -22.87 -5.35 6.76
CA SER A 295 -24.16 -5.77 6.21
C SER A 295 -24.32 -7.29 6.19
N PHE A 296 -23.29 -8.05 5.80
CA PHE A 296 -23.39 -9.52 5.81
C PHE A 296 -23.49 -10.09 7.22
N ALA A 297 -22.73 -9.53 8.17
CA ALA A 297 -22.80 -9.96 9.56
C ALA A 297 -24.20 -9.71 10.17
N LEU A 298 -24.81 -8.56 9.85
CA LEU A 298 -26.16 -8.22 10.30
C LEU A 298 -27.23 -9.08 9.63
N GLU A 299 -27.19 -9.23 8.31
CA GLU A 299 -28.20 -9.98 7.55
C GLU A 299 -28.19 -11.47 7.90
N TYR A 300 -27.05 -12.12 7.73
CA TYR A 300 -26.94 -13.56 7.94
C TYR A 300 -26.88 -13.91 9.43
N GLY A 301 -26.27 -13.07 10.27
CA GLY A 301 -26.19 -13.30 11.71
C GLY A 301 -27.50 -12.98 12.43
N ARG A 302 -27.95 -11.72 12.37
CA ARG A 302 -29.08 -11.25 13.18
C ARG A 302 -30.43 -11.62 12.59
N PHE A 303 -30.65 -11.44 11.29
CA PHE A 303 -31.95 -11.71 10.66
C PHE A 303 -32.13 -13.19 10.32
N ARG A 304 -31.10 -13.87 9.80
CA ARG A 304 -31.17 -15.30 9.46
C ARG A 304 -30.73 -16.26 10.58
N GLY A 305 -30.17 -15.73 11.67
CA GLY A 305 -29.80 -16.52 12.86
C GLY A 305 -28.62 -17.47 12.66
N TRP A 306 -27.74 -17.21 11.68
CA TRP A 306 -26.58 -18.07 11.43
C TRP A 306 -25.49 -17.84 12.48
N GLY A 307 -24.71 -18.89 12.76
CA GLY A 307 -23.59 -18.80 13.69
C GLY A 307 -22.50 -17.81 13.24
N PRO A 308 -21.63 -17.33 14.15
CA PRO A 308 -20.70 -16.22 13.89
C PRO A 308 -19.69 -16.47 12.76
N VAL A 309 -19.34 -17.73 12.47
CA VAL A 309 -18.47 -18.09 11.34
C VAL A 309 -19.27 -18.23 10.05
N VAL A 310 -20.44 -18.87 10.11
CA VAL A 310 -21.26 -19.20 8.94
C VAL A 310 -21.83 -17.93 8.31
N SER A 311 -22.16 -16.93 9.13
CA SER A 311 -22.63 -15.61 8.66
C SER A 311 -21.57 -14.84 7.87
N GLN A 312 -20.29 -15.19 7.99
CA GLN A 312 -19.16 -14.54 7.32
C GLN A 312 -18.72 -15.26 6.04
N LEU A 313 -19.21 -16.49 5.80
CA LEU A 313 -18.87 -17.26 4.58
C LEU A 313 -19.22 -16.53 3.26
N PRO A 314 -20.25 -15.68 3.17
CA PRO A 314 -20.50 -14.88 1.97
C PRO A 314 -19.30 -14.03 1.53
N PHE A 315 -18.35 -13.67 2.40
CA PHE A 315 -17.10 -12.98 1.99
C PHE A 315 -16.21 -13.81 1.08
N LEU A 316 -16.35 -15.14 1.06
CA LEU A 316 -15.66 -15.99 0.08
C LEU A 316 -16.14 -15.71 -1.35
N SER A 317 -17.41 -15.32 -1.54
CA SER A 317 -17.92 -14.94 -2.86
C SER A 317 -17.23 -13.69 -3.39
N LEU A 318 -16.93 -12.74 -2.50
CA LEU A 318 -16.17 -11.53 -2.82
C LEU A 318 -14.72 -11.89 -3.19
N LEU A 319 -14.08 -12.80 -2.45
CA LEU A 319 -12.75 -13.31 -2.79
C LEU A 319 -12.72 -13.97 -4.17
N ILE A 320 -13.71 -14.81 -4.48
CA ILE A 320 -13.87 -15.43 -5.81
C ILE A 320 -14.00 -14.35 -6.88
N GLY A 321 -14.82 -13.31 -6.65
CA GLY A 321 -14.95 -12.15 -7.53
C GLY A 321 -13.62 -11.44 -7.77
N CYS A 322 -12.81 -11.23 -6.72
CA CYS A 322 -11.47 -10.64 -6.83
C CYS A 322 -10.52 -11.50 -7.67
N LEU A 323 -10.58 -12.84 -7.55
CA LEU A 323 -9.78 -13.75 -8.37
C LEU A 323 -10.18 -13.70 -9.85
N PHE A 324 -11.48 -13.65 -10.16
CA PHE A 324 -11.95 -13.43 -11.54
C PHE A 324 -11.52 -12.08 -12.09
N ALA A 325 -11.64 -11.00 -11.30
CA ALA A 325 -11.18 -9.68 -11.69
C ALA A 325 -9.67 -9.64 -11.95
N ALA A 326 -8.89 -10.37 -11.17
CA ALA A 326 -7.46 -10.50 -11.37
C ALA A 326 -7.11 -11.26 -12.65
N ALA A 327 -7.78 -12.38 -12.92
CA ALA A 327 -7.61 -13.11 -14.17
C ALA A 327 -7.92 -12.20 -15.37
N ALA A 328 -9.05 -11.49 -15.34
CA ALA A 328 -9.43 -10.52 -16.38
C ALA A 328 -8.37 -9.40 -16.55
N ASN A 329 -7.80 -8.90 -15.47
CA ASN A 329 -6.73 -7.89 -15.52
C ASN A 329 -5.41 -8.45 -16.06
N ILE A 330 -5.06 -9.70 -15.77
CA ILE A 330 -3.89 -10.37 -16.34
C ILE A 330 -4.06 -10.54 -17.86
N PHE A 331 -5.25 -10.95 -18.33
CA PHE A 331 -5.54 -10.98 -19.76
C PHE A 331 -5.47 -9.58 -20.39
N ASN A 332 -5.98 -8.56 -19.70
CA ASN A 332 -5.87 -7.17 -20.16
C ASN A 332 -4.42 -6.67 -20.20
N ASN A 333 -3.52 -7.15 -19.35
CA ASN A 333 -2.10 -6.79 -19.42
C ASN A 333 -1.45 -7.23 -20.74
N ILE A 334 -1.89 -8.35 -21.33
CA ILE A 334 -1.44 -8.79 -22.66
C ILE A 334 -1.90 -7.80 -23.73
N TYR A 335 -3.17 -7.36 -23.65
CA TYR A 335 -3.72 -6.34 -24.55
C TYR A 335 -3.02 -4.98 -24.39
N TYR A 336 -2.80 -4.55 -23.15
CA TYR A 336 -2.07 -3.32 -22.82
C TYR A 336 -0.64 -3.34 -23.36
N GLY A 337 0.07 -4.47 -23.22
CA GLY A 337 1.43 -4.63 -23.76
C GLY A 337 1.50 -4.41 -25.27
N LYS A 338 0.52 -4.92 -26.03
CA LYS A 338 0.42 -4.69 -27.48
C LYS A 338 0.21 -3.21 -27.81
N LYS A 339 -0.69 -2.53 -27.08
CA LYS A 339 -0.92 -1.08 -27.26
C LYS A 339 0.26 -0.21 -26.83
N LEU A 340 1.00 -0.63 -25.82
CA LEU A 340 2.21 0.07 -25.37
C LEU A 340 3.30 0.04 -26.44
N VAL A 341 3.51 -1.12 -27.10
CA VAL A 341 4.44 -1.25 -28.23
C VAL A 341 3.97 -0.40 -29.41
N ALA A 342 2.67 -0.43 -29.74
CA ALA A 342 2.10 0.38 -30.81
C ALA A 342 2.22 1.90 -30.57
N ASN A 343 2.30 2.33 -29.30
CA ASN A 343 2.43 3.73 -28.90
C ASN A 343 3.87 4.14 -28.54
N ASN A 344 4.89 3.52 -29.15
CA ASN A 344 6.31 3.84 -28.90
C ASN A 344 6.72 3.81 -27.42
N PHE A 345 6.20 2.85 -26.66
CA PHE A 345 6.42 2.70 -25.22
C PHE A 345 5.92 3.85 -24.33
N LYS A 346 5.12 4.78 -24.89
CA LYS A 346 4.44 5.79 -24.09
C LYS A 346 3.22 5.17 -23.41
N PRO A 347 3.06 5.33 -22.08
CA PRO A 347 1.91 4.81 -21.35
C PRO A 347 0.59 5.31 -21.97
N VAL A 348 -0.37 4.39 -22.17
CA VAL A 348 -1.73 4.70 -22.63
C VAL A 348 -2.71 4.37 -21.51
N PRO A 349 -3.06 5.32 -20.62
CA PRO A 349 -3.93 5.05 -19.48
C PRO A 349 -5.28 4.40 -19.85
N GLU A 350 -5.86 4.82 -20.98
CA GLU A 350 -7.18 4.41 -21.45
C GLU A 350 -7.25 2.93 -21.82
N ALA A 351 -6.11 2.32 -22.21
CA ALA A 351 -6.03 0.89 -22.50
C ALA A 351 -6.21 0.00 -21.26
N ARG A 352 -6.26 0.59 -20.06
CA ARG A 352 -6.55 -0.11 -18.79
C ARG A 352 -8.02 -0.02 -18.36
N LEU A 353 -8.84 0.80 -19.02
CA LEU A 353 -10.25 0.98 -18.69
C LEU A 353 -11.18 -0.21 -18.97
N PRO A 354 -10.98 -1.05 -20.01
CA PRO A 354 -11.98 -2.05 -20.39
C PRO A 354 -12.41 -3.03 -19.27
N PRO A 355 -11.49 -3.60 -18.46
CA PRO A 355 -11.89 -4.46 -17.34
C PRO A 355 -12.73 -3.71 -16.28
N MET A 356 -12.44 -2.43 -16.05
CA MET A 356 -13.18 -1.60 -15.11
C MET A 356 -14.61 -1.35 -15.59
N MET A 357 -14.83 -1.14 -16.90
CA MET A 357 -16.17 -0.97 -17.46
C MET A 357 -17.04 -2.22 -17.24
N VAL A 358 -16.49 -3.40 -17.53
CA VAL A 358 -17.19 -4.68 -17.31
C VAL A 358 -17.43 -4.91 -15.81
N GLY A 359 -16.42 -4.62 -14.97
CA GLY A 359 -16.52 -4.71 -13.52
C GLY A 359 -17.59 -3.79 -12.94
N GLY A 360 -17.77 -2.59 -13.49
CA GLY A 360 -18.80 -1.65 -13.03
C GLY A 360 -20.23 -2.17 -13.21
N PHE A 361 -20.52 -2.81 -14.35
CA PHE A 361 -21.83 -3.46 -14.57
C PHE A 361 -22.02 -4.65 -13.62
N ALA A 362 -21.03 -5.54 -13.53
CA ALA A 362 -21.10 -6.71 -12.64
C ALA A 362 -21.27 -6.31 -11.17
N PHE A 363 -20.55 -5.29 -10.72
CA PHE A 363 -20.64 -4.74 -9.36
C PHE A 363 -22.03 -4.18 -9.06
N SER A 364 -22.57 -3.36 -9.95
CA SER A 364 -23.90 -2.75 -9.78
C SER A 364 -25.01 -3.81 -9.79
N SER A 365 -24.94 -4.76 -10.72
CA SER A 365 -25.90 -5.87 -10.79
C SER A 365 -25.83 -6.78 -9.55
N GLY A 366 -24.62 -7.07 -9.05
CA GLY A 366 -24.44 -7.89 -7.85
C GLY A 366 -25.03 -7.25 -6.59
N LEU A 367 -24.83 -5.94 -6.41
CA LEU A 367 -25.42 -5.20 -5.29
C LEU A 367 -26.95 -5.14 -5.37
N PHE A 368 -27.51 -4.99 -6.57
CA PHE A 368 -28.96 -4.98 -6.76
C PHE A 368 -29.58 -6.33 -6.39
N LEU A 369 -28.94 -7.44 -6.78
CA LEU A 369 -29.38 -8.78 -6.40
C LEU A 369 -29.29 -8.99 -4.89
N PHE A 370 -28.17 -8.58 -4.26
CA PHE A 370 -28.02 -8.71 -2.81
C PHE A 370 -29.06 -7.91 -2.02
N GLY A 371 -29.42 -6.70 -2.46
CA GLY A 371 -30.41 -5.88 -1.78
C GLY A 371 -31.87 -6.30 -2.02
N TYR A 372 -32.11 -7.23 -2.95
CA TYR A 372 -33.45 -7.74 -3.26
C TYR A 372 -33.81 -9.01 -2.46
N ASP A 373 -32.81 -9.79 -2.06
CA ASP A 373 -32.91 -11.00 -1.22
C ASP A 373 -32.86 -10.68 0.28
#